data_AF-A0A316P7I3-F1
#
_entry.id   AF-A0A316P7I3-F1
#
_cell.length_a   1.000
_cell.length_b   1.000
_cell.length_c   1.000
_cell.angle_alpha   90.00
_cell.angle_beta   90.00
_cell.angle_gamma   90.00
#
_symmetry.space_group_name_H-M   'P 1'
#
loop_
_entity.id
_entity.type
_entity.pdbx_description
1 polymer ?
#
loop_
_entity_poly.entity_id
_entity_poly.type
_entity_poly.pdbx_seq_one_letter_code
_entity_poly.pdbx_strand_id
1 'polypeptide(L)'
;MDNIDYALKTLPNTYIAIRVNIGAHNKDDYPILRKEIYSRWGEYRKNLGMHFAFIIDYKCNNSLCLTTRQQMAYVRELYEKHMIITRNIFPVNNSGVCCANKIDSFVIAPDGILYKCWVDIGKEEKKIGTIFEPDNISNFGLLSEYFGDDKFSNPKCMKCFLLPLCGGLCPAAKKVTPKNNQCPYDSKYIDSILEILYEIMHSAQDSDSALVKAGKVMLMNNL
;
A
#
# COMPACT_ATOMS: atom_id res chain seq x y z
N MET A 1 19.51 10.35 -11.59
CA MET A 1 19.76 9.24 -10.64
C MET A 1 20.72 9.65 -9.52
N ASP A 2 21.38 10.80 -9.65
CA ASP A 2 22.49 11.25 -8.81
C ASP A 2 22.12 11.40 -7.33
N ASN A 3 20.85 11.73 -7.02
CA ASN A 3 20.37 11.77 -5.64
C ASN A 3 20.39 10.40 -4.96
N ILE A 4 20.10 9.33 -5.70
CA ILE A 4 20.14 7.95 -5.18
C ILE A 4 21.59 7.53 -4.97
N ASP A 5 22.48 7.84 -5.93
CA ASP A 5 23.92 7.61 -5.79
C ASP A 5 24.47 8.30 -4.53
N TYR A 6 24.13 9.57 -4.35
CA TYR A 6 24.56 10.35 -3.20
C TYR A 6 24.01 9.79 -1.89
N ALA A 7 22.72 9.46 -1.83
CA ALA A 7 22.09 8.94 -0.62
C ALA A 7 22.67 7.58 -0.21
N LEU A 8 22.89 6.67 -1.16
CA LEU A 8 23.49 5.35 -0.88
C LEU A 8 24.93 5.46 -0.34
N LYS A 9 25.71 6.42 -0.84
CA LYS A 9 27.08 6.66 -0.38
C LYS A 9 27.15 7.34 0.98
N THR A 10 26.26 8.30 1.23
CA THR A 10 26.32 9.16 2.42
C THR A 10 25.54 8.62 3.61
N LEU A 11 24.57 7.73 3.38
CA LEU A 11 23.70 7.16 4.41
C LEU A 11 23.83 5.62 4.46
N PRO A 12 25.02 5.07 4.79
CA PRO A 12 25.30 3.63 4.72
C PRO A 12 24.48 2.78 5.70
N ASN A 13 23.90 3.39 6.73
CA ASN A 13 23.05 2.72 7.72
C ASN A 13 21.54 2.97 7.49
N THR A 14 21.18 3.59 6.37
CA THR A 14 19.79 3.86 6.00
C THR A 14 19.33 2.87 4.94
N TYR A 15 18.10 2.40 5.07
CA TYR A 15 17.44 1.62 4.02
C TYR A 15 16.64 2.55 3.11
N ILE A 16 16.95 2.53 1.82
CA ILE A 16 16.29 3.30 0.78
C ILE A 16 15.31 2.39 0.05
N ALA A 17 14.04 2.78 0.02
CA ALA A 17 12.99 2.08 -0.71
C ALA A 17 12.53 2.91 -1.92
N ILE A 18 12.74 2.39 -3.12
CA ILE A 18 12.20 2.96 -4.36
C ILE A 18 10.79 2.41 -4.57
N ARG A 19 9.79 3.30 -4.59
CA ARG A 19 8.41 2.96 -4.95
C ARG A 19 8.12 3.39 -6.37
N VAL A 20 7.65 2.47 -7.22
CA VAL A 20 7.18 2.77 -8.56
C VAL A 20 5.66 2.66 -8.61
N ASN A 21 4.98 3.72 -9.04
CA ASN A 21 3.55 3.64 -9.33
C ASN A 21 3.36 3.06 -10.74
N ILE A 22 2.61 1.97 -10.85
CA ILE A 22 2.36 1.30 -12.13
C ILE A 22 0.88 1.30 -12.51
N GLY A 23 0.62 1.43 -13.79
CA GLY A 23 -0.69 1.39 -14.41
C GLY A 23 -0.63 0.65 -15.74
N ALA A 24 -1.72 0.74 -16.51
CA ALA A 24 -1.86 0.01 -17.78
C ALA A 24 -0.77 0.32 -18.80
N HIS A 25 -0.22 1.54 -18.78
CA HIS A 25 0.73 2.01 -19.79
C HIS A 25 2.21 1.77 -19.46
N ASN A 26 2.56 1.46 -18.20
CA ASN A 26 3.95 1.33 -17.77
C ASN A 26 4.23 0.09 -16.90
N LYS A 27 3.25 -0.80 -16.70
CA LYS A 27 3.46 -2.00 -15.89
C LYS A 27 4.63 -2.83 -16.42
N ASP A 28 4.72 -2.99 -17.74
CA ASP A 28 5.71 -3.87 -18.39
C ASP A 28 7.15 -3.33 -18.31
N ASP A 29 7.33 -2.04 -17.98
CA ASP A 29 8.63 -1.43 -17.76
C ASP A 29 9.21 -1.77 -16.38
N TYR A 30 8.37 -2.13 -15.41
CA TYR A 30 8.80 -2.38 -14.04
C TYR A 30 9.88 -3.48 -13.91
N PRO A 31 9.75 -4.68 -14.50
CA PRO A 31 10.81 -5.69 -14.43
C PRO A 31 12.11 -5.24 -15.10
N ILE A 32 12.03 -4.45 -16.18
CA ILE A 32 13.18 -3.88 -16.88
C ILE A 32 13.90 -2.89 -15.96
N LEU A 33 13.17 -1.90 -15.45
CA LEU A 33 13.70 -0.91 -14.53
C LEU A 33 14.31 -1.57 -13.29
N ARG A 34 13.65 -2.57 -12.70
CA ARG A 34 14.18 -3.30 -11.54
C ARG A 34 15.53 -3.94 -11.83
N LYS A 35 15.69 -4.53 -13.02
CA LYS A 35 16.98 -5.11 -13.44
C LYS A 35 18.06 -4.03 -13.56
N GLU A 36 17.76 -2.89 -14.16
CA GLU A 36 18.69 -1.78 -14.32
C GLU A 36 19.15 -1.20 -12.97
N ILE A 37 18.21 -0.94 -12.06
CA ILE A 37 18.46 -0.43 -10.71
C ILE A 37 19.42 -1.36 -9.95
N TYR A 38 19.13 -2.67 -9.97
CA TYR A 38 19.96 -3.65 -9.26
C TYR A 38 21.26 -4.02 -9.98
N SER A 39 21.38 -3.73 -11.27
CA SER A 39 22.64 -3.81 -12.00
C SER A 39 23.56 -2.66 -11.59
N ARG A 40 23.01 -1.44 -11.53
CA ARG A 40 23.75 -0.22 -11.16
C ARG A 40 24.17 -0.19 -9.69
N TRP A 41 23.29 -0.57 -8.78
CA TRP A 41 23.50 -0.47 -7.33
C TRP A 41 23.51 -1.82 -6.61
N GLY A 42 23.96 -2.87 -7.30
CA GLY A 42 23.97 -4.24 -6.78
C GLY A 42 24.75 -4.39 -5.46
N GLU A 43 25.81 -3.61 -5.26
CA GLU A 43 26.61 -3.60 -4.02
C GLU A 43 25.80 -3.09 -2.80
N TYR A 44 24.81 -2.22 -3.03
CA TYR A 44 23.98 -1.63 -1.98
C TYR A 44 22.71 -2.43 -1.67
N ARG A 45 22.56 -3.66 -2.18
CA ARG A 45 21.32 -4.45 -2.03
C ARG A 45 20.84 -4.66 -0.59
N LYS A 46 21.72 -4.58 0.41
CA LYS A 46 21.33 -4.63 1.83
C LYS A 46 20.60 -3.36 2.30
N ASN A 47 20.84 -2.26 1.62
CA ASN A 47 20.35 -0.91 1.94
C ASN A 47 19.41 -0.35 0.88
N LEU A 48 19.11 -1.10 -0.19
CA LEU A 48 18.28 -0.66 -1.29
C LEU A 48 17.23 -1.71 -1.66
N GLY A 49 15.96 -1.31 -1.57
CA GLY A 49 14.83 -2.09 -2.07
C GLY A 49 14.04 -1.35 -3.13
N MET A 50 13.38 -2.11 -3.98
CA MET A 50 12.43 -1.59 -4.96
C MET A 50 11.12 -2.36 -4.87
N HIS A 51 10.01 -1.63 -4.86
CA HIS A 51 8.67 -2.17 -4.87
C HIS A 51 7.77 -1.32 -5.77
N PHE A 52 6.60 -1.84 -6.13
CA PHE A 52 5.59 -1.05 -6.83
C PHE A 52 4.30 -0.95 -6.04
N ALA A 53 3.47 0.00 -6.46
CA ALA A 53 2.06 0.05 -6.12
C ALA A 53 1.26 0.31 -7.39
N PHE A 54 0.09 -0.31 -7.49
CA PHE A 54 -0.84 0.02 -8.57
C PHE A 54 -1.35 1.45 -8.40
N ILE A 55 -1.51 2.15 -9.53
CA ILE A 55 -2.23 3.41 -9.57
C ILE A 55 -3.69 3.10 -9.28
N ILE A 56 -4.20 3.69 -8.20
CA ILE A 56 -5.59 3.58 -7.78
C ILE A 56 -6.24 4.94 -8.01
N ASP A 57 -7.22 4.97 -8.92
CA ASP A 57 -8.20 6.04 -9.01
C ASP A 57 -9.52 5.48 -8.46
N TYR A 58 -10.03 6.07 -7.38
CA TYR A 58 -11.25 5.59 -6.74
C TYR A 58 -12.51 5.77 -7.60
N LYS A 59 -12.43 6.55 -8.69
CA LYS A 59 -13.47 6.61 -9.73
C LYS A 59 -13.12 5.77 -10.96
N CYS A 60 -11.85 5.40 -11.12
CA CYS A 60 -11.30 4.67 -12.28
C CYS A 60 -11.80 5.22 -13.63
N ASN A 61 -11.90 6.55 -13.75
CA ASN A 61 -12.38 7.18 -14.98
C ASN A 61 -11.29 7.26 -16.06
N ASN A 62 -10.05 6.95 -15.71
CA ASN A 62 -8.89 7.07 -16.60
C ASN A 62 -8.36 5.69 -17.02
N SER A 63 -7.88 5.59 -18.27
CA SER A 63 -7.28 4.37 -18.86
C SER A 63 -5.97 3.90 -18.19
N LEU A 64 -5.50 4.62 -17.17
CA LEU A 64 -4.26 4.36 -16.45
C LEU A 64 -4.38 3.23 -15.44
N CYS A 65 -5.58 2.97 -14.89
CA CYS A 65 -5.78 1.99 -13.83
C CYS A 65 -5.91 0.56 -14.38
N LEU A 66 -5.39 -0.40 -13.62
CA LEU A 66 -5.60 -1.82 -13.88
C LEU A 66 -6.79 -2.31 -13.06
N THR A 67 -7.69 -3.07 -13.69
CA THR A 67 -8.74 -3.82 -12.98
C THR A 67 -8.12 -4.86 -12.04
N THR A 68 -8.85 -5.31 -11.01
CA THR A 68 -8.36 -6.36 -10.10
C THR A 68 -7.89 -7.60 -10.84
N ARG A 69 -8.61 -8.02 -11.90
CA ARG A 69 -8.20 -9.14 -12.76
C ARG A 69 -6.83 -8.90 -13.40
N GLN A 70 -6.63 -7.73 -14.00
CA GLN A 70 -5.36 -7.40 -14.65
C GLN A 70 -4.22 -7.27 -13.65
N GLN A 71 -4.50 -6.74 -12.45
CA GLN A 71 -3.52 -6.70 -11.36
C GLN A 71 -3.08 -8.12 -10.98
N MET A 72 -4.01 -9.06 -10.80
CA MET A 72 -3.67 -10.45 -10.45
C MET A 72 -2.88 -11.15 -11.55
N ALA A 73 -3.33 -11.02 -12.80
CA ALA A 73 -2.61 -11.59 -13.94
C ALA A 73 -1.18 -11.07 -14.02
N TYR A 74 -0.98 -9.77 -13.83
CA TYR A 74 0.33 -9.15 -13.87
C TYR A 74 1.24 -9.60 -12.69
N VAL A 75 0.68 -9.78 -11.50
CA VAL A 75 1.45 -10.24 -10.33
C VAL A 75 1.91 -11.68 -10.51
N ARG A 76 1.03 -12.54 -11.04
CA ARG A 76 1.39 -13.90 -11.42
C ARG A 76 2.48 -13.91 -12.49
N GLU A 77 2.34 -13.09 -13.53
CA GLU A 77 3.35 -12.93 -14.58
C GLU A 77 4.72 -12.50 -14.02
N LEU A 78 4.75 -11.53 -13.11
CA LEU A 78 5.97 -11.07 -12.45
C LEU A 78 6.67 -12.19 -11.65
N TYR A 79 5.89 -13.03 -10.99
CA TYR A 79 6.42 -14.18 -10.27
C TYR A 79 6.97 -15.22 -11.24
N GLU A 80 6.15 -15.70 -12.18
CA GLU A 80 6.49 -16.80 -13.08
C GLU A 80 7.65 -16.46 -14.03
N LYS A 81 7.69 -15.25 -14.58
CA LYS A 81 8.71 -14.87 -15.57
C LYS A 81 9.95 -14.24 -14.97
N HIS A 82 9.84 -13.61 -13.81
CA HIS A 82 10.91 -12.77 -13.26
C HIS A 82 11.29 -13.10 -11.82
N MET A 83 10.61 -14.06 -11.17
CA MET A 83 10.79 -14.38 -9.75
C MET A 83 10.63 -13.14 -8.85
N ILE A 84 9.80 -12.18 -9.27
CA ILE A 84 9.55 -10.95 -8.52
C ILE A 84 8.32 -11.14 -7.66
N ILE A 85 8.52 -11.10 -6.35
CA ILE A 85 7.47 -11.13 -5.35
C ILE A 85 7.25 -9.72 -4.81
N THR A 86 5.99 -9.32 -4.68
CA THR A 86 5.62 -8.00 -4.14
C THR A 86 4.59 -8.17 -3.03
N ARG A 87 4.95 -7.71 -1.83
CA ARG A 87 4.11 -7.87 -0.62
C ARG A 87 2.79 -7.10 -0.69
N ASN A 88 2.67 -6.12 -1.59
CA ASN A 88 1.56 -5.17 -1.63
C ASN A 88 0.25 -5.73 -2.21
N ILE A 89 0.25 -6.95 -2.75
CA ILE A 89 -0.95 -7.59 -3.33
C ILE A 89 -1.58 -8.61 -2.40
N PHE A 90 -0.81 -9.10 -1.45
CA PHE A 90 -1.29 -10.08 -0.51
C PHE A 90 -2.03 -9.38 0.63
N PRO A 91 -3.05 -10.02 1.22
CA PRO A 91 -3.66 -9.54 2.45
C PRO A 91 -2.60 -9.57 3.55
N VAL A 92 -1.85 -8.49 3.66
CA VAL A 92 -0.87 -8.27 4.72
C VAL A 92 -1.58 -7.66 5.91
N ASN A 93 -1.15 -8.03 7.11
CA ASN A 93 -1.67 -7.45 8.34
C ASN A 93 -1.44 -5.93 8.32
N ASN A 94 -2.49 -5.17 7.99
CA ASN A 94 -2.44 -3.73 7.98
C ASN A 94 -2.72 -3.17 9.38
N SER A 95 -1.91 -3.60 10.35
CA SER A 95 -1.92 -3.13 11.74
C SER A 95 -1.68 -1.61 11.84
N GLY A 96 -1.20 -0.97 10.77
CA GLY A 96 -1.16 0.48 10.61
C GLY A 96 -2.55 1.07 10.41
N VAL A 97 -3.18 1.53 11.50
CA VAL A 97 -4.39 2.34 11.43
C VAL A 97 -4.08 3.62 10.64
N CYS A 98 -4.87 3.89 9.59
CA CYS A 98 -4.77 5.10 8.78
C CYS A 98 -4.78 6.36 9.67
N CYS A 99 -3.90 7.33 9.38
CA CYS A 99 -3.85 8.62 10.07
C CYS A 99 -5.23 9.31 10.11
N ALA A 100 -6.02 9.18 9.05
CA ALA A 100 -7.35 9.78 8.97
C ALA A 100 -8.31 9.27 10.07
N ASN A 101 -8.16 8.02 10.51
CA ASN A 101 -9.04 7.40 11.50
C ASN A 101 -8.55 7.58 12.94
N LYS A 102 -7.36 8.14 13.15
CA LYS A 102 -6.83 8.41 14.49
C LYS A 102 -7.24 9.79 14.95
N ILE A 103 -7.68 9.95 16.19
CA ILE A 103 -8.14 11.24 16.72
C ILE A 103 -7.00 12.28 16.73
N ASP A 104 -5.79 11.82 17.07
CA ASP A 104 -4.59 12.61 17.34
C ASP A 104 -3.63 12.73 16.14
N SER A 105 -4.07 12.34 14.94
CA SER A 105 -3.23 12.38 13.74
C SER A 105 -3.77 13.35 12.70
N PHE A 106 -2.90 14.23 12.21
CA PHE A 106 -3.26 15.28 11.26
C PHE A 106 -2.25 15.35 10.12
N VAL A 107 -2.73 15.79 8.97
CA VAL A 107 -1.90 16.16 7.82
C VAL A 107 -1.82 17.68 7.79
N ILE A 108 -0.59 18.19 7.76
CA ILE A 108 -0.30 19.63 7.78
C ILE A 108 0.11 20.02 6.37
N ALA A 109 -0.64 20.93 5.75
CA ALA A 109 -0.29 21.53 4.46
C ALA A 109 0.84 22.59 4.64
N PRO A 110 1.55 22.97 3.56
CA PRO A 110 2.66 23.94 3.65
C PRO A 110 2.29 25.31 4.22
N ASP A 111 1.01 25.69 4.14
CA ASP A 111 0.43 26.92 4.69
C ASP A 111 -0.01 26.78 6.16
N GLY A 112 0.24 25.62 6.79
CA GLY A 112 -0.14 25.33 8.17
C GLY A 112 -1.57 24.82 8.36
N ILE A 113 -2.35 24.67 7.28
CA ILE A 113 -3.73 24.18 7.35
C ILE A 113 -3.75 22.69 7.68
N LEU A 114 -4.68 22.29 8.56
CA LEU A 114 -4.87 20.93 9.00
C LEU A 114 -5.93 20.20 8.16
N TYR A 115 -5.64 18.94 7.84
CA TYR A 115 -6.49 17.98 7.15
C TYR A 115 -6.44 16.61 7.84
N LYS A 116 -7.45 15.75 7.62
CA LYS A 116 -7.40 14.35 8.10
C LYS A 116 -6.69 13.40 7.13
N CYS A 117 -6.70 13.69 5.84
CA CYS A 117 -6.12 12.81 4.82
C CYS A 117 -5.29 13.62 3.83
N TRP A 118 -4.19 13.05 3.33
CA TRP A 118 -3.35 13.74 2.35
C TRP A 118 -4.08 13.99 1.01
N VAL A 119 -5.10 13.18 0.69
CA VAL A 119 -5.89 13.36 -0.55
C VAL A 119 -6.83 14.56 -0.46
N ASP A 120 -6.97 15.16 0.71
CA ASP A 120 -7.85 16.30 0.98
C ASP A 120 -7.12 17.63 0.96
N ILE A 121 -5.78 17.63 0.92
CA ILE A 121 -4.97 18.85 0.86
C ILE A 121 -5.42 19.71 -0.32
N GLY A 122 -5.64 21.01 -0.07
CA GLY A 122 -6.08 21.99 -1.07
C GLY A 122 -7.59 22.05 -1.29
N LYS A 123 -8.38 21.20 -0.63
CA LYS A 123 -9.86 21.27 -0.69
C LYS A 123 -10.39 22.08 0.49
N GLU A 124 -11.00 23.23 0.21
CA GLU A 124 -11.49 24.15 1.25
C GLU A 124 -12.47 23.47 2.20
N GLU A 125 -13.39 22.68 1.66
CA GLU A 125 -14.42 21.96 2.40
C GLU A 125 -13.89 20.82 3.28
N LYS A 126 -12.59 20.50 3.15
CA LYS A 126 -11.93 19.43 3.91
C LYS A 126 -11.00 19.93 5.01
N LYS A 127 -10.88 21.25 5.17
CA LYS A 127 -10.13 21.84 6.28
C LYS A 127 -10.77 21.50 7.62
N ILE A 128 -9.92 21.26 8.62
CA ILE A 128 -10.33 20.96 10.01
C ILE A 128 -9.67 21.88 11.04
N GLY A 129 -8.84 22.83 10.63
CA GLY A 129 -8.14 23.75 11.54
C GLY A 129 -6.82 24.24 10.96
N THR A 130 -5.98 24.81 11.82
CA THR A 130 -4.64 25.31 11.48
C THR A 130 -3.69 25.15 12.66
N ILE A 131 -2.40 24.94 12.39
CA ILE A 131 -1.38 24.86 13.45
C ILE A 131 -1.20 26.18 14.23
N PHE A 132 -1.65 27.30 13.68
CA PHE A 132 -1.56 28.61 14.32
C PHE A 132 -2.66 28.84 15.37
N GLU A 133 -3.71 28.01 15.36
CA GLU A 133 -4.83 28.02 16.29
C GLU A 133 -5.11 26.58 16.78
N PRO A 134 -4.19 25.99 17.56
CA PRO A 134 -4.24 24.56 17.89
C PRO A 134 -5.49 24.14 18.67
N ASP A 135 -6.10 25.07 19.42
CA ASP A 135 -7.34 24.84 20.17
C ASP A 135 -8.61 24.98 19.32
N ASN A 136 -8.46 25.39 18.05
CA ASN A 136 -9.57 25.67 17.14
C ASN A 136 -9.69 24.59 16.05
N ILE A 137 -10.11 23.39 16.45
CA ILE A 137 -10.52 22.34 15.51
C ILE A 137 -11.96 22.59 15.07
N SER A 138 -12.16 22.53 13.76
CA SER A 138 -13.46 22.73 13.11
C SER A 138 -13.89 21.48 12.33
N ASN A 139 -15.08 21.55 11.74
CA ASN A 139 -15.59 20.51 10.83
C ASN A 139 -15.74 19.13 11.49
N PHE A 140 -16.35 19.08 12.68
CA PHE A 140 -16.62 17.86 13.43
C PHE A 140 -17.43 16.81 12.65
N GLY A 141 -18.26 17.24 11.69
CA GLY A 141 -18.94 16.33 10.77
C GLY A 141 -17.96 15.51 9.93
N LEU A 142 -16.97 16.17 9.32
CA LEU A 142 -15.92 15.49 8.56
C LEU A 142 -15.08 14.56 9.45
N LEU A 143 -14.77 14.98 10.68
CA LEU A 143 -14.07 14.14 11.65
C LEU A 143 -14.87 12.88 11.98
N SER A 144 -16.17 13.03 12.25
CA SER A 144 -17.09 11.91 12.52
C SER A 144 -17.16 10.94 11.34
N GLU A 145 -17.18 11.42 10.10
CA GLU A 145 -17.13 10.56 8.91
C GLU A 145 -15.85 9.72 8.82
N TYR A 146 -14.71 10.24 9.28
CA TYR A 146 -13.45 9.50 9.29
C TYR A 146 -13.36 8.53 10.47
N PHE A 147 -13.86 8.90 11.65
CA PHE A 147 -13.82 8.06 12.85
C PHE A 147 -14.90 6.97 12.86
N GLY A 148 -16.05 7.23 12.23
CA GLY A 148 -17.20 6.32 12.17
C GLY A 148 -17.04 5.18 11.15
N ASP A 149 -15.83 4.95 10.62
CA ASP A 149 -15.57 3.87 9.68
C ASP A 149 -15.51 2.50 10.38
N ASP A 150 -16.69 1.98 10.75
CA ASP A 150 -16.84 0.72 11.46
C ASP A 150 -17.19 -0.46 10.54
N LYS A 151 -16.21 -1.33 10.33
CA LYS A 151 -16.36 -2.60 9.62
C LYS A 151 -17.08 -3.69 10.43
N PHE A 152 -17.12 -3.58 11.75
CA PHE A 152 -17.76 -4.57 12.63
C PHE A 152 -19.29 -4.47 12.59
N SER A 153 -19.83 -3.30 12.24
CA SER A 153 -21.25 -3.13 11.93
C SER A 153 -21.73 -3.83 10.64
N ASN A 154 -20.82 -4.26 9.76
CA ASN A 154 -21.18 -4.90 8.48
C ASN A 154 -21.24 -6.43 8.62
N PRO A 155 -22.43 -7.07 8.46
CA PRO A 155 -22.56 -8.52 8.62
C PRO A 155 -21.73 -9.35 7.64
N LYS A 156 -21.43 -8.83 6.44
CA LYS A 156 -20.54 -9.51 5.48
C LYS A 156 -19.10 -9.52 5.98
N CYS A 157 -18.65 -8.41 6.55
CA CYS A 157 -17.30 -8.29 7.11
C CYS A 157 -17.13 -9.19 8.34
N MET A 158 -18.12 -9.21 9.25
CA MET A 158 -18.09 -10.06 10.45
C MET A 158 -18.01 -11.57 10.15
N LYS A 159 -18.45 -12.00 8.97
CA LYS A 159 -18.35 -13.38 8.49
C LYS A 159 -17.14 -13.62 7.57
N CYS A 160 -16.37 -12.58 7.26
CA CYS A 160 -15.26 -12.67 6.30
C CYS A 160 -13.98 -13.13 7.02
N PHE A 161 -13.42 -14.25 6.57
CA PHE A 161 -12.17 -14.78 7.14
C PHE A 161 -10.96 -13.86 6.94
N LEU A 162 -10.99 -12.95 5.96
CA LEU A 162 -9.94 -11.95 5.75
C LEU A 162 -10.04 -10.74 6.68
N LEU A 163 -11.12 -10.57 7.45
CA LEU A 163 -11.31 -9.38 8.31
C LEU A 163 -10.10 -9.08 9.22
N PRO A 164 -9.44 -10.07 9.86
CA PRO A 164 -8.27 -9.82 10.71
C PRO A 164 -7.05 -9.24 9.95
N LEU A 165 -6.97 -9.44 8.63
CA LEU A 165 -5.86 -8.97 7.79
C LEU A 165 -6.22 -7.71 7.00
N CYS A 166 -7.48 -7.63 6.54
CA CYS A 166 -7.96 -6.64 5.58
C CYS A 166 -8.03 -5.22 6.15
N GLY A 167 -8.50 -5.05 7.39
CA GLY A 167 -8.71 -3.73 7.99
C GLY A 167 -9.80 -2.86 7.34
N GLY A 168 -10.32 -3.24 6.17
CA GLY A 168 -11.34 -2.52 5.40
C GLY A 168 -10.75 -1.63 4.30
N LEU A 169 -11.61 -1.11 3.42
CA LEU A 169 -11.21 -0.16 2.38
C LEU A 169 -10.76 1.18 3.00
N CYS A 170 -9.82 1.87 2.33
CA CYS A 170 -9.37 3.22 2.70
C CYS A 170 -10.56 4.16 3.01
N PRO A 171 -10.54 4.90 4.13
CA PRO A 171 -11.64 5.80 4.52
C PRO A 171 -11.99 6.83 3.45
N ALA A 172 -10.98 7.45 2.83
CA ALA A 172 -11.21 8.41 1.75
C ALA A 172 -11.82 7.76 0.50
N ALA A 173 -11.46 6.50 0.21
CA ALA A 173 -12.04 5.74 -0.88
C ALA A 173 -13.51 5.39 -0.61
N LYS A 174 -13.83 4.94 0.62
CA LYS A 174 -15.20 4.62 1.03
C LYS A 174 -16.17 5.78 0.79
N LYS A 175 -15.73 7.03 0.98
CA LYS A 175 -16.56 8.23 0.75
C LYS A 175 -17.01 8.40 -0.70
N VAL A 176 -16.26 7.86 -1.67
CA VAL A 176 -16.59 7.96 -3.10
C VAL A 176 -17.01 6.62 -3.72
N THR A 177 -16.85 5.52 -2.99
CA THR A 177 -17.26 4.18 -3.41
C THR A 177 -18.68 3.86 -2.92
N PRO A 178 -19.58 3.36 -3.78
CA PRO A 178 -20.92 2.92 -3.38
C PRO A 178 -20.89 1.92 -2.21
N LYS A 179 -21.81 2.05 -1.25
CA LYS A 179 -21.84 1.24 -0.01
C LYS A 179 -21.79 -0.27 -0.26
N ASN A 180 -22.39 -0.74 -1.35
CA ASN A 180 -22.40 -2.16 -1.72
C ASN A 180 -21.07 -2.66 -2.33
N ASN A 181 -20.11 -1.77 -2.60
CA ASN A 181 -18.83 -2.07 -3.25
C ASN A 181 -17.61 -1.61 -2.44
N GLN A 182 -17.74 -1.44 -1.12
CA GLN A 182 -16.66 -0.97 -0.23
C GLN A 182 -15.72 -2.09 0.27
N CYS A 183 -15.69 -3.23 -0.42
CA CYS A 183 -14.71 -4.28 -0.14
C CYS A 183 -13.41 -3.98 -0.91
N PRO A 184 -12.24 -3.91 -0.25
CA PRO A 184 -10.98 -3.66 -0.93
C PRO A 184 -10.49 -4.87 -1.76
N TYR A 185 -11.07 -6.05 -1.52
CA TYR A 185 -10.77 -7.28 -2.24
C TYR A 185 -11.98 -7.71 -3.05
N ASP A 186 -11.74 -8.14 -4.29
CA ASP A 186 -12.76 -8.86 -5.06
C ASP A 186 -12.69 -10.34 -4.67
N SER A 187 -13.77 -10.84 -4.08
CA SER A 187 -13.83 -12.20 -3.55
C SER A 187 -13.56 -13.28 -4.60
N LYS A 188 -13.77 -12.95 -5.88
CA LYS A 188 -13.51 -13.87 -7.00
C LYS A 188 -12.03 -14.21 -7.19
N TYR A 189 -11.12 -13.40 -6.66
CA TYR A 189 -9.68 -13.58 -6.86
C TYR A 189 -8.92 -13.91 -5.58
N ILE A 190 -9.61 -14.05 -4.45
CA ILE A 190 -8.97 -14.38 -3.17
C ILE A 190 -8.24 -15.72 -3.28
N ASP A 191 -8.86 -16.75 -3.86
CA ASP A 191 -8.26 -18.07 -4.00
C ASP A 191 -6.98 -18.02 -4.84
N SER A 192 -6.98 -17.28 -5.95
CA SER A 192 -5.78 -17.08 -6.77
C SER A 192 -4.65 -16.36 -6.03
N ILE A 193 -5.00 -15.40 -5.16
CA ILE A 193 -4.00 -14.71 -4.32
C ILE A 193 -3.40 -15.69 -3.31
N LEU A 194 -4.24 -16.53 -2.68
CA LEU A 194 -3.81 -17.52 -1.70
C LEU A 194 -2.96 -18.63 -2.35
N GLU A 195 -3.27 -19.03 -3.58
CA GLU A 195 -2.47 -19.98 -4.35
C GLU A 195 -1.07 -19.45 -4.66
N ILE A 196 -0.97 -18.20 -5.16
CA ILE A 196 0.33 -17.56 -5.39
C ILE A 196 1.13 -17.45 -4.07
N LEU A 197 0.47 -17.11 -2.96
CA LEU A 197 1.11 -17.10 -1.64
C LEU A 197 1.65 -18.47 -1.25
N TYR A 198 0.82 -19.51 -1.42
CA TYR A 198 1.19 -20.88 -1.12
C TYR A 198 2.42 -21.30 -1.93
N GLU A 199 2.41 -21.08 -3.24
CA GLU A 199 3.54 -21.37 -4.13
C GLU A 199 4.82 -20.64 -3.68
N ILE A 200 4.71 -19.35 -3.36
CA ILE A 200 5.84 -18.55 -2.88
C ILE A 200 6.39 -19.12 -1.57
N MET A 201 5.51 -19.45 -0.62
CA MET A 201 5.92 -19.93 0.70
C MET A 201 6.60 -21.31 0.62
N HIS A 202 6.10 -22.20 -0.24
CA HIS A 202 6.70 -23.53 -0.43
C HIS A 202 8.01 -23.45 -1.24
N SER A 203 8.05 -22.66 -2.30
CA SER A 203 9.27 -22.46 -3.10
C SER A 203 10.40 -21.79 -2.28
N ALA A 204 10.05 -20.99 -1.28
CA ALA A 204 11.00 -20.38 -0.35
C ALA A 204 11.50 -21.34 0.76
N GLN A 205 10.81 -22.46 0.99
CA GLN A 205 11.28 -23.53 1.89
C GLN A 205 12.29 -24.45 1.19
N ASP A 206 12.13 -24.68 -0.12
CA ASP A 206 13.01 -25.54 -0.91
C ASP A 206 14.28 -24.84 -1.41
N SER A 207 14.28 -23.50 -1.46
CA SER A 207 15.44 -22.72 -1.84
C SER A 207 16.00 -21.98 -0.63
N ASP A 208 17.25 -22.29 -0.28
CA ASP A 208 18.09 -21.56 0.69
C ASP A 208 18.47 -20.16 0.15
N SER A 209 17.49 -19.47 -0.47
CA SER A 209 17.69 -18.27 -1.27
C SER A 209 17.52 -17.03 -0.40
N ALA A 210 18.44 -16.09 -0.60
CA ALA A 210 18.60 -14.85 0.14
C ALA A 210 17.37 -13.90 0.18
N LEU A 211 16.21 -14.31 -0.36
CA LEU A 211 14.95 -13.55 -0.37
C LEU A 211 14.28 -13.52 1.01
N VAL A 212 14.47 -14.54 1.88
CA VAL A 212 13.98 -14.52 3.27
C VAL A 212 14.79 -13.55 4.15
N LYS A 213 16.08 -13.35 3.84
CA LYS A 213 16.96 -12.45 4.60
C LYS A 213 16.72 -10.96 4.31
N ALA A 214 16.13 -10.61 3.17
CA ALA A 214 15.99 -9.22 2.71
C ALA A 214 14.69 -8.51 3.13
N GLY A 215 13.73 -9.23 3.70
CA GLY A 215 12.55 -8.59 4.27
C GLY A 215 12.19 -9.32 5.53
N LYS A 216 12.37 -8.67 6.70
CA LYS A 216 11.84 -9.09 8.00
C LYS A 216 10.53 -9.89 7.83
N VAL A 217 10.67 -11.19 7.70
CA VAL A 217 9.67 -12.17 8.12
C VAL A 217 10.26 -12.55 9.46
N MET A 218 9.72 -11.98 10.53
CA MET A 218 9.84 -12.68 11.81
C MET A 218 9.24 -14.06 11.53
N LEU A 219 10.10 -15.06 11.37
CA LEU A 219 9.72 -16.42 11.72
C LEU A 219 9.24 -16.32 13.16
N MET A 220 7.92 -16.35 13.37
CA MET A 220 7.37 -16.66 14.68
C MET A 220 7.73 -18.12 14.97
N ASN A 221 8.98 -18.33 15.34
CA ASN A 221 9.37 -19.53 16.05
C ASN A 221 9.03 -19.30 17.51
N ASN A 222 8.09 -20.10 17.99
CA ASN A 222 7.77 -20.40 19.39
C ASN A 222 7.16 -19.27 20.22
N LEU A 223 5.84 -19.30 20.31
CA LEU A 223 5.11 -19.30 21.59
C LEU A 223 4.17 -20.51 21.58
#